data_AF-A0A1B6K2J0-F1
#
_entry.id   AF-A0A1B6K2J0-F1
#
_cell.length_a   1.000
_cell.length_b   1.000
_cell.length_c   1.000
_cell.angle_alpha   90.00
_cell.angle_beta   90.00
_cell.angle_gamma   90.00
#
_symmetry.space_group_name_H-M   'P 1'
#
loop_
_entity.id
_entity.type
_entity.pdbx_description
1 polymer ?
#
loop_
_entity_poly.entity_id
_entity_poly.type
_entity_poly.pdbx_seq_one_letter_code
_entity_poly.pdbx_strand_id
1 'polypeptide(L)'
;SSRYKIVAVMQCYDKKDENGRDGTLIDYFLGAKDLFNHIKDRLNLDESYRPEVWEISHGYPDQEVSGRENVVNILKGIKAGTRPALQRLELRICKGGCMGG
;
A
#
# COMPACT_ATOMS: atom_id res chain seq x y z
N SER A 1 -26.98 11.95 18.39
CA SER A 1 -26.41 10.67 17.96
C SER A 1 -24.92 10.85 17.75
N SER A 2 -24.06 10.15 18.50
CA SER A 2 -22.61 10.23 18.32
C SER A 2 -22.21 9.42 17.09
N ARG A 3 -21.76 10.10 16.03
CA ARG A 3 -21.22 9.46 14.83
C ARG A 3 -19.92 8.73 15.19
N TYR A 4 -19.82 7.45 14.81
CA TYR A 4 -18.56 6.70 14.92
C TYR A 4 -17.47 7.39 14.11
N LYS A 5 -16.26 7.43 14.67
CA LYS A 5 -15.06 7.93 13.99
C LYS A 5 -14.31 6.76 13.39
N ILE A 6 -14.01 6.83 12.10
CA ILE A 6 -13.24 5.83 11.37
C ILE A 6 -11.78 6.28 11.32
N VAL A 7 -10.89 5.45 11.87
CA VAL A 7 -9.44 5.66 11.81
C VAL A 7 -8.85 4.59 10.90
N ALA A 8 -8.10 5.02 9.88
CA ALA A 8 -7.33 4.13 9.03
C ALA A 8 -5.84 4.26 9.35
N VAL A 9 -5.17 3.13 9.56
CA VAL A 9 -3.71 3.08 9.70
C VAL A 9 -3.13 2.47 8.45
N MET A 10 -2.29 3.24 7.77
CA MET A 10 -1.81 2.93 6.43
C MET A 10 -0.29 3.11 6.37
N GLN A 11 0.37 2.24 5.62
CA GLN A 11 1.80 2.33 5.32
C GLN A 11 2.10 3.32 4.19
N CYS A 12 1.12 3.61 3.33
CA CYS A 12 1.30 4.47 2.16
C CYS A 12 0.61 5.83 2.34
N TYR A 13 1.29 6.91 1.97
CA TYR A 13 0.73 8.26 1.98
C TYR A 13 -0.39 8.43 0.95
N ASP A 14 -0.27 7.81 -0.23
CA ASP A 14 -1.24 7.94 -1.32
C ASP A 14 -2.66 7.49 -0.91
N LYS A 15 -2.77 6.60 0.09
CA LYS A 15 -4.08 6.19 0.66
C LYS A 15 -4.84 7.35 1.32
N LYS A 16 -4.11 8.38 1.80
CA LYS A 16 -4.72 9.62 2.30
C LYS A 16 -5.35 10.41 1.16
N ASP A 17 -4.68 10.47 0.02
CA ASP A 17 -5.15 11.18 -1.18
C ASP A 17 -6.31 10.45 -1.89
N GLU A 18 -6.45 9.14 -1.67
CA GLU A 18 -7.58 8.32 -2.13
C GLU A 18 -8.87 8.55 -1.34
N ASN A 19 -8.80 9.07 -0.11
CA ASN A 19 -9.97 9.25 0.75
C ASN A 19 -11.04 10.13 0.09
N GLY A 20 -12.31 9.70 0.15
CA GLY A 20 -13.44 10.42 -0.42
C GLY A 20 -13.62 10.27 -1.93
N ARG A 21 -12.70 9.63 -2.67
CA ARG A 21 -12.84 9.46 -4.14
C ARG A 21 -13.96 8.50 -4.53
N ASP A 22 -14.24 7.49 -3.71
CA ASP A 22 -15.27 6.47 -3.93
C ASP A 22 -16.48 6.62 -2.97
N GLY A 23 -16.58 7.75 -2.26
CA GLY A 23 -17.59 7.98 -1.23
C GLY A 23 -17.23 7.41 0.15
N THR A 24 -16.11 6.69 0.29
CA THR A 24 -15.57 6.30 1.60
C THR A 24 -15.04 7.53 2.33
N LEU A 25 -15.51 7.74 3.57
CA LEU A 25 -15.09 8.86 4.42
C LEU A 25 -14.39 8.36 5.67
N ILE A 26 -13.07 8.35 5.63
CA ILE A 26 -12.21 8.10 6.79
C ILE A 26 -11.99 9.43 7.52
N ASP A 27 -12.24 9.46 8.82
CA ASP A 27 -12.07 10.67 9.65
C ASP A 27 -10.59 10.98 9.92
N TYR A 28 -9.78 9.94 10.11
CA TYR A 28 -8.36 10.08 10.44
C TYR A 28 -7.50 9.06 9.72
N PHE A 29 -6.38 9.53 9.18
CA PHE A 29 -5.32 8.67 8.65
C PHE A 29 -4.06 8.78 9.49
N LEU A 30 -3.52 7.63 9.85
CA LEU A 30 -2.26 7.53 10.58
C LEU A 30 -1.26 6.70 9.77
N GLY A 31 -0.01 7.13 9.71
CA GLY A 31 1.07 6.29 9.19
C GLY A 31 1.31 5.10 10.12
N ALA A 32 1.65 3.94 9.58
CA ALA A 32 2.02 2.78 10.40
C ALA A 32 3.17 3.11 11.37
N LYS A 33 4.16 3.89 10.92
CA LYS A 33 5.27 4.40 11.75
C LYS A 33 4.80 5.37 12.84
N ASP A 34 3.84 6.24 12.54
CA ASP A 34 3.28 7.18 13.52
C ASP A 34 2.54 6.42 14.62
N LEU A 35 1.76 5.40 14.25
CA LEU A 35 1.11 4.51 15.21
C LEU A 35 2.16 3.82 16.09
N PHE A 36 3.16 3.19 15.46
CA PHE A 36 4.21 2.47 16.19
C PHE A 36 4.89 3.36 17.23
N ASN A 37 5.32 4.56 16.83
CA ASN A 37 5.94 5.52 17.75
C ASN A 37 5.01 5.94 18.90
N HIS A 38 3.69 5.95 18.69
CA HIS A 38 2.71 6.29 19.72
C HIS A 38 2.46 5.16 20.72
N ILE A 39 2.60 3.89 20.30
CA ILE A 39 2.21 2.72 21.12
C ILE A 39 3.38 1.92 21.66
N LYS A 40 4.58 2.04 21.09
CA LYS A 40 5.73 1.17 21.39
C LYS A 40 6.06 1.10 22.89
N ASP A 41 6.11 2.25 23.56
CA ASP A 41 6.45 2.34 24.99
C ASP A 41 5.34 1.76 25.88
N ARG A 42 4.08 1.87 25.43
CA ARG A 42 2.90 1.33 26.16
C ARG A 42 2.79 -0.19 26.03
N LEU A 43 3.30 -0.74 24.94
CA LEU A 43 3.21 -2.16 24.62
C LEU A 43 4.53 -2.91 24.89
N ASN A 44 5.55 -2.23 25.45
CA ASN A 44 6.91 -2.76 25.60
C ASN A 44 7.45 -3.37 24.29
N LEU A 45 7.08 -2.79 23.14
CA LEU A 45 7.59 -3.18 21.84
C LEU A 45 8.90 -2.42 21.62
N ASP A 46 9.99 -3.15 21.40
CA ASP A 46 11.24 -2.56 20.96
C ASP A 46 11.39 -2.65 19.42
N GLU A 47 12.47 -2.09 18.89
CA GLU A 47 12.78 -2.14 17.46
C GLU A 47 13.16 -3.56 16.97
N SER A 48 13.31 -4.53 17.87
CA SER A 48 13.51 -5.94 17.54
C SER A 48 12.19 -6.67 17.30
N TYR A 49 11.05 -6.07 17.67
CA TYR A 49 9.74 -6.60 17.31
C TYR A 49 9.64 -6.77 15.79
N ARG A 50 9.40 -8.00 15.36
CA ARG A 50 9.15 -8.37 13.97
C ARG A 50 7.71 -8.88 13.91
N PRO A 51 6.74 -8.06 13.47
CA PRO A 51 5.40 -8.58 13.24
C PRO A 51 5.48 -9.67 12.17
N GLU A 52 4.57 -10.64 12.23
CA GLU A 52 4.40 -11.56 11.11
C GLU A 52 4.15 -10.74 9.84
N VAL A 53 5.03 -10.92 8.86
CA VAL A 53 4.96 -10.19 7.60
C VAL A 53 3.86 -10.85 6.77
N TRP A 54 2.71 -10.19 6.70
CA TRP A 54 1.59 -10.65 5.91
C TRP A 54 1.00 -9.52 5.07
N GLU A 55 1.35 -9.51 3.78
CA GLU A 55 0.65 -8.71 2.77
C GLU A 55 -0.22 -9.66 1.93
N ILE A 56 -1.55 -9.64 2.14
CA ILE A 56 -2.51 -10.46 1.36
C ILE A 56 -2.71 -9.90 -0.07
N SER A 57 -2.06 -8.79 -0.41
CA SER A 57 -2.36 -8.07 -1.65
C SER A 57 -1.78 -8.77 -2.89
N HIS A 58 -0.86 -9.72 -2.72
CA HIS A 58 -0.23 -10.49 -3.80
C HIS A 58 -1.11 -11.65 -4.25
N GLY A 59 -2.17 -11.35 -5.02
CA GLY A 59 -3.06 -12.38 -5.53
C GLY A 59 -2.41 -13.26 -6.60
N TYR A 60 -1.46 -12.70 -7.37
CA TYR A 60 -0.82 -13.36 -8.51
C TYR A 60 0.64 -12.90 -8.66
N PRO A 61 1.58 -13.46 -7.86
CA PRO A 61 2.99 -13.03 -7.83
C PRO A 61 3.65 -13.04 -9.22
N ASP A 62 3.28 -14.02 -10.04
CA ASP A 62 3.83 -14.23 -11.39
C ASP A 62 3.42 -13.14 -12.39
N GLN A 63 2.46 -12.29 -12.02
CA GLN A 63 1.90 -11.21 -12.84
C GLN A 63 2.08 -9.83 -12.19
N GLU A 64 2.94 -9.73 -11.18
CA GLU A 64 3.21 -8.48 -10.49
C GLU A 64 4.38 -7.72 -11.15
N VAL A 65 4.19 -6.41 -11.30
CA VAL A 65 5.27 -5.46 -11.59
C VAL A 65 5.31 -4.43 -10.48
N SER A 66 6.38 -4.46 -9.69
CA SER A 66 6.58 -3.55 -8.57
C SER A 66 7.71 -2.55 -8.81
N GLY A 67 7.53 -1.34 -8.26
CA GLY A 67 8.41 -0.20 -8.45
C GLY A 67 7.96 0.71 -9.61
N ARG A 68 7.84 2.01 -9.34
CA ARG A 68 7.36 3.04 -10.28
C ARG A 68 8.04 2.97 -11.64
N GLU A 69 9.36 2.83 -11.69
CA GLU A 69 10.12 2.76 -12.94
C GLU A 69 9.75 1.51 -13.76
N ASN A 70 9.64 0.35 -13.11
CA ASN A 70 9.25 -0.90 -13.75
C ASN A 70 7.82 -0.84 -14.30
N VAL A 71 6.90 -0.28 -13.51
CA VAL A 71 5.51 -0.04 -13.91
C VAL A 71 5.46 0.85 -15.16
N VAL A 72 6.18 1.97 -15.17
CA VAL A 72 6.22 2.86 -16.33
C VAL A 72 6.84 2.17 -17.55
N ASN A 73 7.93 1.41 -17.36
CA ASN A 73 8.62 0.73 -18.44
C ASN A 73 7.76 -0.36 -19.09
N ILE A 74 7.02 -1.15 -18.31
CA ILE A 74 6.14 -2.17 -18.87
C ILE A 74 4.97 -1.55 -19.63
N LEU A 75 4.35 -0.49 -19.09
CA LEU A 75 3.26 0.22 -19.75
C LEU A 75 3.70 0.87 -21.06
N LYS A 76 4.90 1.47 -21.09
CA LYS A 76 5.48 2.02 -22.33
C LYS A 76 5.75 0.92 -23.35
N GLY A 77 6.26 -0.24 -22.92
CA GLY A 77 6.51 -1.38 -23.81
C GLY A 77 5.22 -1.93 -24.42
N ILE A 78 4.16 -2.08 -23.63
CA ILE A 78 2.84 -2.50 -24.11
C ILE A 78 2.29 -1.49 -25.12
N LYS A 79 2.34 -0.19 -24.80
CA LYS A 79 1.88 0.87 -25.69
C LYS A 79 2.64 0.91 -27.02
N ALA A 80 3.95 0.63 -27.00
CA ALA A 80 4.80 0.60 -28.19
C ALA A 80 4.72 -0.71 -28.98
N GLY A 81 3.98 -1.72 -28.49
CA GLY A 81 3.93 -3.05 -29.10
C GLY A 81 5.21 -3.87 -28.93
N THR A 82 6.16 -3.43 -28.10
CA THR A 82 7.42 -4.16 -27.82
C THR A 82 7.28 -5.19 -26.71
N ARG A 83 6.13 -5.21 -26.03
CA ARG A 83 5.73 -6.23 -25.05
C ARG A 83 4.29 -6.66 -25.31
N PRO A 84 3.95 -7.94 -25.08
CA PRO A 84 2.57 -8.41 -25.25
C PRO A 84 1.65 -7.74 -24.23
N ALA A 85 0.42 -7.43 -24.66
CA ALA A 85 -0.64 -7.06 -23.76
C ALA A 85 -1.05 -8.31 -22.95
N LEU A 86 -0.90 -8.23 -21.63
CA LEU A 86 -1.32 -9.30 -20.72
C LEU A 86 -2.79 -9.15 -20.39
N GLN A 87 -3.50 -10.27 -20.22
CA GLN A 87 -4.92 -10.26 -19.83
C GLN A 87 -5.14 -9.64 -18.44
N ARG A 88 -4.14 -9.80 -17.56
CA ARG A 88 -4.09 -9.21 -16.22
C ARG A 88 -2.65 -8.82 -15.89
N LEU A 89 -2.50 -7.69 -15.21
CA LEU A 89 -1.23 -7.19 -14.71
C LEU A 89 -1.48 -6.50 -13.37
N GLU A 90 -0.74 -6.91 -12.33
CA GLU A 90 -0.80 -6.25 -11.03
C GLU A 90 0.33 -5.22 -10.95
N LEU A 91 -0.04 -3.94 -10.82
CA LEU A 91 0.91 -2.83 -10.81
C LEU A 91 1.05 -2.29 -9.39
N ARG A 92 2.29 -2.26 -8.88
CA ARG A 92 2.63 -1.73 -7.56
C ARG A 92 3.65 -0.61 -7.71
N ILE A 93 3.32 0.58 -7.21
CA ILE A 93 4.21 1.74 -7.33
C ILE A 93 5.44 1.60 -6.42
N CYS A 94 5.25 1.09 -5.20
CA CYS A 94 6.35 0.80 -4.28
C CYS A 94 7.00 -0.54 -4.61
N LYS A 95 8.32 -0.64 -4.40
CA LYS A 95 9.07 -1.88 -4.59
C LYS A 95 8.70 -2.84 -3.45
N GLY A 96 8.28 -4.06 -3.79
CA GLY A 96 7.80 -5.02 -2.79
C GLY A 96 6.41 -4.71 -2.24
N GLY A 97 5.55 -4.06 -3.04
CA GLY A 97 4.16 -3.83 -2.67
C GLY A 97 3.99 -2.75 -1.60
N CYS A 98 2.91 -2.84 -0.84
CA CYS A 98 2.60 -1.83 0.16
C CYS A 98 3.59 -1.86 1.34
N MET A 99 4.24 -3.01 1.60
CA MET A 99 5.30 -3.12 2.62
C MET A 99 6.52 -2.23 2.36
N GLY A 100 6.77 -1.85 1.10
CA GLY A 100 7.85 -0.92 0.73
C GLY A 100 7.41 0.54 0.63
N GLY A 101 6.21 0.87 1.13
CA GLY A 101 5.60 2.20 1.09
C GLY A 101 6.00 3.15 2.21
#